data_AF-A0AAD5FHW2-F1
#
_entry.id   AF-A0AAD5FHW2-F1
#
_cell.length_a   1.000
_cell.length_b   1.000
_cell.length_c   1.000
_cell.angle_alpha   90.00
_cell.angle_beta   90.00
_cell.angle_gamma   90.00
#
_symmetry.space_group_name_H-M   'P 1'
#
loop_
_entity.id
_entity.type
_entity.pdbx_description
1 polymer ?
#
loop_
_entity_poly.entity_id
_entity_poly.type
_entity_poly.pdbx_seq_one_letter_code
_entity_poly.pdbx_strand_id
1 'polypeptide(L)'
;MWLSVSDWLATPGVVDVKRVSDRVMNLKQEVEGVMINVISAYGPQVGCEMKEKEKFWMELDEVVDGKPRNEQLVIGADLIGHVGEGNRGDEEVMRR
;
A
#
# COMPACT_ATOMS: atom_id res chain seq x y z
N MET A 1 -1.96 -10.42 17.62
CA MET A 1 -3.41 -10.53 17.39
C MET A 1 -3.67 -9.98 16.00
N TRP A 2 -3.86 -10.85 15.02
CA TRP A 2 -4.19 -10.44 13.65
C TRP A 2 -5.72 -10.28 13.60
N LEU A 3 -6.22 -9.09 13.28
CA LEU A 3 -7.63 -8.90 12.96
C LEU A 3 -7.86 -9.36 11.53
N SER A 4 -8.94 -10.11 11.29
CA SER A 4 -9.25 -10.59 9.95
C SER A 4 -9.70 -9.44 9.06
N VAL A 5 -9.24 -9.39 7.80
CA VAL A 5 -9.72 -8.43 6.78
C VAL A 5 -11.24 -8.55 6.59
N SER A 6 -11.82 -9.74 6.83
CA SER A 6 -13.28 -9.94 6.81
C SER A 6 -14.01 -9.14 7.91
N ASP A 7 -13.40 -8.98 9.08
CA ASP A 7 -14.00 -8.22 10.19
C ASP A 7 -13.98 -6.72 9.87
N TRP A 8 -12.98 -6.27 9.12
CA TRP A 8 -12.86 -4.90 8.62
C TRP A 8 -13.83 -4.59 7.48
N LEU A 9 -14.08 -5.55 6.58
CA LEU A 9 -15.08 -5.39 5.52
C LEU A 9 -16.52 -5.48 6.02
N ALA A 10 -16.75 -6.10 7.18
CA ALA A 10 -18.03 -6.11 7.88
C ALA A 10 -18.31 -4.81 8.66
N THR A 11 -17.35 -3.87 8.70
CA THR A 11 -17.52 -2.59 9.38
C THR A 11 -18.44 -1.67 8.56
N PRO A 12 -19.53 -1.14 9.13
CA PRO A 12 -20.27 -0.06 8.50
C PRO A 12 -19.36 1.15 8.24
N GLY A 13 -19.65 1.90 7.17
CA GLY A 13 -18.89 3.10 6.81
C GLY A 13 -17.88 2.92 5.67
N VAL A 14 -17.81 1.77 5.00
CA VAL A 14 -17.07 1.64 3.74
C VAL A 14 -17.69 2.55 2.68
N VAL A 15 -16.89 3.48 2.17
CA VAL A 15 -17.30 4.48 1.17
C VAL A 15 -16.90 4.03 -0.23
N ASP A 16 -15.70 3.50 -0.39
CA ASP A 16 -15.19 3.06 -1.70
C ASP A 16 -14.14 1.96 -1.56
N VAL A 17 -14.10 1.05 -2.53
CA VAL A 17 -13.07 0.01 -2.66
C VAL A 17 -12.55 0.05 -4.09
N LYS A 18 -11.27 0.38 -4.25
CA LYS A 18 -10.60 0.44 -5.55
C LYS A 18 -9.44 -0.54 -5.60
N ARG A 19 -9.52 -1.53 -6.49
CA ARG A 19 -8.37 -2.33 -6.91
C ARG A 19 -7.61 -1.55 -7.97
N VAL A 20 -6.37 -1.18 -7.68
CA VAL A 20 -5.49 -0.43 -8.61
C VAL A 20 -4.73 -1.41 -9.48
N SER A 21 -4.22 -2.47 -8.88
CA SER A 21 -3.63 -3.61 -9.57
C SER A 21 -3.80 -4.88 -8.74
N ASP A 22 -3.22 -5.98 -9.19
CA ASP A 22 -3.20 -7.23 -8.41
C ASP A 22 -2.42 -7.10 -7.10
N ARG A 23 -1.58 -6.07 -7.00
CA ARG A 23 -0.67 -5.82 -5.87
C ARG A 23 -1.07 -4.61 -5.02
N VAL A 24 -1.95 -3.74 -5.50
CA VAL A 24 -2.33 -2.50 -4.79
C VAL A 24 -3.85 -2.36 -4.74
N MET A 25 -4.39 -2.20 -3.53
CA MET A 25 -5.79 -1.96 -3.28
C MET A 25 -5.97 -0.80 -2.30
N ASN A 26 -6.96 0.04 -2.53
CA ASN A 26 -7.35 1.12 -1.64
C ASN A 26 -8.77 0.91 -1.14
N LEU A 27 -8.96 1.03 0.17
CA LEU A 27 -10.24 1.05 0.84
C LEU A 27 -10.42 2.41 1.49
N LYS A 28 -11.51 3.10 1.14
CA LYS A 28 -11.91 4.34 1.79
C LYS A 28 -13.05 4.05 2.75
N GLN A 29 -12.90 4.49 3.98
CA GLN A 29 -13.86 4.27 5.04
C GLN A 29 -14.07 5.55 5.85
N GLU A 30 -15.31 5.78 6.30
CA GLU A 30 -15.62 6.75 7.34
C GLU A 30 -15.71 6.02 8.69
N VAL A 31 -14.97 6.52 9.68
CA VAL A 31 -15.04 6.04 11.07
C VAL A 31 -15.25 7.25 11.96
N GLU A 32 -16.41 7.31 12.62
CA GLU A 32 -16.76 8.39 13.56
C GLU A 32 -16.61 9.81 12.96
N GLY A 33 -16.97 10.00 11.68
CA GLY A 33 -16.86 11.28 10.97
C GLY A 33 -15.46 11.59 10.41
N VAL A 34 -14.50 10.68 10.57
CA VAL A 34 -13.15 10.78 10.00
C VAL A 34 -13.03 9.90 8.77
N MET A 35 -12.62 10.49 7.65
CA MET A 35 -12.29 9.76 6.44
C MET A 35 -10.90 9.14 6.53
N ILE A 36 -10.82 7.83 6.32
CA ILE A 36 -9.60 7.03 6.36
C ILE A 36 -9.42 6.34 5.01
N ASN A 37 -8.24 6.47 4.42
CA ASN A 37 -7.81 5.69 3.27
C ASN A 37 -6.83 4.63 3.74
N VAL A 38 -7.17 3.36 3.52
CA VAL A 38 -6.31 2.23 3.81
C VAL A 38 -5.82 1.66 2.49
N ILE A 39 -4.50 1.74 2.29
CA ILE A 39 -3.84 1.12 1.14
C ILE A 39 -3.27 -0.21 1.61
N SER A 40 -3.74 -1.29 0.99
CA SER A 40 -3.10 -2.60 1.06
C SER A 40 -2.18 -2.76 -0.13
N ALA A 41 -0.90 -3.07 0.11
CA ALA A 41 0.06 -3.30 -0.96
C ALA A 41 0.86 -4.59 -0.75
N TYR A 42 1.06 -5.35 -1.83
CA TYR A 42 1.86 -6.57 -1.83
C TYR A 42 3.06 -6.41 -2.76
N GLY A 43 4.24 -6.32 -2.16
CA GLY A 43 5.48 -6.02 -2.88
C GLY A 43 5.88 -7.10 -3.90
N PRO A 44 6.64 -6.73 -4.94
CA PRO A 44 7.30 -7.68 -5.84
C PRO A 44 8.27 -8.58 -5.07
N GLN A 45 8.32 -9.86 -5.43
CA GLN A 45 9.20 -10.84 -4.79
C GLN A 45 10.64 -10.73 -5.32
N VAL A 46 11.59 -11.34 -4.59
CA VAL A 46 12.97 -11.51 -5.07
C VAL A 46 12.94 -12.33 -6.37
N GLY A 47 13.57 -11.83 -7.42
CA GLY A 47 13.56 -12.43 -8.76
C GLY A 47 12.54 -11.83 -9.74
N CYS A 48 11.61 -10.96 -9.29
CA CYS A 48 10.79 -10.16 -10.21
C CYS A 48 11.66 -9.24 -11.07
N GLU A 49 11.24 -9.02 -12.31
CA GLU A 49 11.90 -8.11 -13.25
C GLU A 49 11.92 -6.68 -12.69
N MET A 50 12.97 -5.90 -13.00
CA MET A 50 13.06 -4.51 -12.53
C MET A 50 11.83 -3.69 -12.94
N LYS A 51 11.31 -3.93 -14.14
CA LYS A 51 10.11 -3.29 -14.66
C LYS A 51 8.86 -3.56 -13.82
N GLU A 52 8.72 -4.78 -13.25
CA GLU A 52 7.62 -5.06 -12.31
C GLU A 52 7.79 -4.28 -11.00
N LYS A 53 9.04 -4.13 -10.53
CA LYS A 53 9.33 -3.38 -9.31
C LYS A 53 9.04 -1.89 -9.48
N GLU A 54 9.53 -1.29 -10.55
CA GLU A 54 9.26 0.10 -10.90
C GLU A 54 7.77 0.36 -11.06
N LYS A 55 7.06 -0.52 -11.78
CA LYS A 55 5.60 -0.41 -11.95
C LYS A 55 4.88 -0.45 -10.61
N PHE A 56 5.26 -1.36 -9.70
CA PHE A 56 4.66 -1.43 -8.36
C PHE A 56 4.84 -0.12 -7.59
N TRP A 57 6.06 0.44 -7.57
CA TRP A 57 6.32 1.69 -6.85
C TRP A 57 5.56 2.86 -7.47
N MET A 58 5.51 2.96 -8.80
CA MET A 58 4.74 3.99 -9.50
C MET A 58 3.24 3.91 -9.18
N GLU A 59 2.65 2.71 -9.20
CA GLU A 59 1.23 2.52 -8.86
C GLU A 59 0.95 2.85 -7.39
N LEU A 60 1.85 2.50 -6.48
CA LEU A 60 1.69 2.83 -5.06
C LEU A 60 1.79 4.35 -4.83
N ASP A 61 2.77 5.01 -5.45
CA ASP A 61 2.99 6.45 -5.34
C ASP A 61 1.81 7.25 -5.87
N GLU A 62 1.29 6.89 -7.05
CA GLU A 62 0.10 7.53 -7.62
C GLU A 62 -1.12 7.42 -6.70
N VAL A 63 -1.28 6.28 -6.03
CA VAL A 63 -2.39 6.08 -5.09
C VAL A 63 -2.21 6.93 -3.85
N VAL A 64 -0.99 7.03 -3.31
CA VAL A 64 -0.69 7.86 -2.13
C VAL A 64 -0.88 9.35 -2.46
N ASP A 65 -0.33 9.82 -3.58
CA ASP A 65 -0.41 11.20 -4.03
C ASP A 65 -1.84 11.63 -4.38
N GLY A 66 -2.66 10.69 -4.85
CA GLY A 66 -4.07 10.93 -5.15
C GLY A 66 -4.96 11.15 -3.93
N LYS A 67 -4.45 11.05 -2.69
CA LYS A 67 -5.27 11.18 -1.47
C LYS A 67 -5.40 12.62 -0.99
N PRO A 68 -6.61 13.04 -0.58
CA PRO A 68 -6.78 14.36 0.01
C PRO A 68 -5.98 14.47 1.31
N ARG A 69 -5.25 15.58 1.49
CA ARG A 69 -4.40 15.80 2.67
C ARG A 69 -5.16 15.94 3.99
N ASN A 70 -6.47 16.16 3.93
CA ASN A 70 -7.35 16.26 5.09
C ASN A 70 -7.95 14.91 5.51
N GLU A 71 -7.65 13.82 4.79
CA GLU A 71 -8.06 12.46 5.15
C GLU A 71 -6.88 11.73 5.78
N GLN A 72 -7.17 10.79 6.69
CA GLN A 72 -6.12 9.94 7.24
C GLN A 72 -5.68 8.91 6.20
N LEU A 73 -4.38 8.63 6.17
CA LEU A 73 -3.78 7.62 5.30
C LEU A 73 -3.09 6.56 6.15
N VAL A 74 -3.47 5.30 5.93
CA VAL A 74 -2.84 4.13 6.53
C VAL A 74 -2.37 3.22 5.40
N ILE A 75 -1.12 2.77 5.46
CA ILE A 75 -0.55 1.84 4.48
C ILE A 75 -0.22 0.54 5.21
N GLY A 76 -0.98 -0.51 4.92
CA GLY A 76 -0.69 -1.87 5.33
C GLY A 76 -0.04 -2.60 4.16
N ALA A 77 1.29 -2.63 4.12
CA ALA A 77 2.01 -3.24 3.01
C ALA A 77 2.89 -4.39 3.47
N ASP A 78 2.78 -5.53 2.80
CA ASP A 78 3.78 -6.60 2.88
C ASP A 78 4.88 -6.28 1.86
N LEU A 79 5.75 -5.38 2.31
CA LEU A 79 6.98 -5.06 1.60
C LEU A 79 7.97 -6.16 1.96
N ILE A 80 7.95 -7.29 1.24
CA ILE A 80 8.97 -8.35 1.32
C ILE A 80 10.30 -7.78 0.76
N GLY A 81 10.85 -6.80 1.47
CA GLY A 81 12.13 -6.18 1.23
C GLY A 81 13.19 -7.02 1.92
N HIS A 82 13.80 -7.93 1.16
CA HIS A 82 15.06 -8.50 1.59
C HIS A 82 16.16 -7.45 1.38
N VAL A 83 16.76 -6.95 2.46
CA VAL A 83 18.05 -6.23 2.38
C VAL A 83 19.10 -7.30 2.11
N GLY A 84 19.59 -7.39 0.88
CA GLY A 84 20.51 -8.44 0.45
C GLY A 84 21.74 -8.53 1.36
N GLU A 85 22.08 -9.75 1.78
CA GLU A 85 23.35 -10.06 2.43
C GLU A 85 24.49 -9.73 1.45
N GLY A 86 25.11 -8.56 1.61
CA GLY A 86 26.13 -8.03 0.71
C GLY A 86 26.01 -6.55 0.34
N ASN A 87 24.96 -5.85 0.75
CA ASN A 87 24.80 -4.41 0.49
C ASN A 87 25.79 -3.56 1.31
N ARG A 88 27.02 -3.43 0.80
CA ARG A 88 27.97 -2.37 1.18
C ARG A 88 27.61 -1.03 0.53
N GLY A 89 26.41 -0.53 0.81
CA GLY A 89 26.14 0.91 0.68
C GLY A 89 25.29 1.41 -0.50
N ASP A 90 24.60 0.56 -1.25
CA ASP A 90 23.64 1.04 -2.25
C ASP A 90 22.21 0.95 -1.71
N GLU A 91 21.92 1.76 -0.70
CA GLU A 91 20.55 2.14 -0.37
C GLU A 91 20.10 3.23 -1.35
N GLU A 92 19.80 2.86 -2.60
CA GLU A 92 18.96 3.72 -3.42
C GLU A 92 17.51 3.52 -2.95
N VAL A 93 17.18 4.17 -1.84
CA VAL A 93 15.80 4.59 -1.61
C VAL A 93 15.49 5.50 -2.78
N MET A 94 14.67 5.04 -3.74
CA MET A 94 14.04 5.94 -4.71
C MET A 94 13.16 6.90 -3.94
N ARG A 95 13.81 7.94 -3.40
CA ARG A 95 13.20 9.08 -2.75
C ARG A 95 13.30 10.20 -3.77
N ARG A 96 12.17 10.62 -4.32
CA ARG A 96 12.06 11.91 -4.97
C ARG A 96 11.45 12.91 -4.01
#